data_AF-A0A529A8L5-F1
#
_entry.id   AF-A0A529A8L5-F1
#
_cell.length_a   1.000
_cell.length_b   1.000
_cell.length_c   1.000
_cell.angle_alpha   90.00
_cell.angle_beta   90.00
_cell.angle_gamma   90.00
#
_symmetry.space_group_name_H-M   'P 1'
#
loop_
_entity.id
_entity.type
_entity.pdbx_description
1 polymer ?
#
loop_
_entity_poly.entity_id
_entity_poly.type
_entity_poly.pdbx_seq_one_letter_code
_entity_poly.pdbx_strand_id
1 'polypeptide(L)' 'DMRYSDALLSWEGVWTYEDLNRYLFGPMLTTPGVKMETPGVPDETERANLIAYLRTLSDKPMPLP' A
#
# COMPACT_ATOMS: atom_id res chain seq x y z
N ASP A 1 -9.52 -13.57 14.48
CA ASP A 1 -9.46 -13.83 13.03
C ASP A 1 -9.49 -12.47 12.31
N MET A 2 -8.42 -12.08 11.61
CA MET A 2 -8.35 -10.78 10.94
C MET A 2 -8.71 -10.95 9.47
N ARG A 3 -10.00 -10.78 9.16
CA ARG A 3 -10.49 -10.81 7.78
C ARG A 3 -10.25 -9.46 7.10
N TYR A 4 -9.77 -9.50 5.86
CA TYR A 4 -9.72 -8.33 4.99
C TYR A 4 -11.08 -7.61 4.90
N SER A 5 -11.05 -6.32 4.57
CA SER A 5 -12.26 -5.56 4.26
C SER A 5 -12.78 -5.94 2.88
N ASP A 6 -14.09 -5.83 2.68
CA ASP A 6 -14.69 -6.03 1.35
C ASP A 6 -14.11 -5.05 0.33
N ALA A 7 -13.83 -3.81 0.74
CA ALA A 7 -13.15 -2.81 -0.08
C ALA A 7 -11.77 -3.28 -0.58
N LEU A 8 -11.01 -3.99 0.26
CA LEU A 8 -9.69 -4.49 -0.12
C LEU A 8 -9.78 -5.78 -0.94
N LEU A 9 -10.77 -6.64 -0.63
CA LEU A 9 -11.06 -7.85 -1.42
C LEU A 9 -11.53 -7.53 -2.84
N SER A 10 -12.13 -6.35 -3.03
CA SER A 10 -12.56 -5.85 -4.33
C SER A 10 -11.42 -5.25 -5.15
N TRP A 11 -10.18 -5.21 -4.63
CA TRP A 11 -9.04 -4.68 -5.36
C TRP A 11 -8.67 -5.61 -6.51
N GLU A 12 -8.71 -5.08 -7.74
CA GLU A 12 -8.36 -5.82 -8.94
C GLU A 12 -6.90 -5.59 -9.36
N GLY A 13 -6.31 -6.57 -10.04
CA GLY A 13 -4.96 -6.47 -10.57
C GLY A 13 -3.87 -6.75 -9.54
N VAL A 14 -2.70 -6.15 -9.74
CA VAL A 14 -1.51 -6.31 -8.90
C VAL A 14 -1.17 -4.98 -8.23
N TRP A 15 -0.59 -5.04 -7.04
CA TRP A 15 -0.09 -3.86 -6.34
C TRP A 15 1.12 -3.26 -7.07
N THR A 16 0.90 -2.14 -7.76
CA THR A 16 1.99 -1.36 -8.36
C THR A 16 2.65 -0.44 -7.32
N TYR A 17 3.80 0.15 -7.67
CA TYR A 17 4.42 1.16 -6.80
C TYR A 17 3.53 2.40 -6.63
N GLU A 18 2.77 2.79 -7.65
CA GLU A 18 1.83 3.90 -7.56
C GLU A 18 0.68 3.57 -6.59
N ASP A 19 0.16 2.35 -6.66
CA ASP A 19 -0.89 1.88 -5.75
C ASP A 19 -0.39 1.86 -4.31
N LEU A 20 0.80 1.30 -4.06
CA LEU A 20 1.42 1.29 -2.74
C LEU A 20 1.67 2.71 -2.23
N ASN A 21 2.18 3.61 -3.09
CA ASN A 21 2.40 5.01 -2.75
C ASN A 21 1.09 5.70 -2.34
N ARG A 22 0.01 5.48 -3.09
CA ARG A 22 -1.32 6.03 -2.79
C ARG A 22 -1.91 5.43 -1.51
N TYR A 23 -1.84 4.11 -1.37
CA TYR A 23 -2.42 3.42 -0.22
C TYR A 23 -1.70 3.78 1.08
N LEU A 24 -0.37 3.74 1.08
CA LEU A 24 0.44 4.03 2.26
C LEU A 24 0.41 5.51 2.66
N PHE A 25 0.02 6.43 1.78
CA PHE A 25 -0.21 7.83 2.17
C PHE A 25 -1.30 7.96 3.24
N GLY A 26 -2.34 7.15 3.16
CA GLY A 26 -3.46 7.16 4.10
C GLY A 26 -4.56 6.18 3.66
N PRO A 27 -4.53 4.92 4.14
CA PRO A 27 -5.39 3.86 3.61
C PRO A 27 -6.89 4.18 3.61
N MET A 28 -7.42 4.70 4.71
CA MET A 28 -8.84 5.05 4.81
C MET A 28 -9.21 6.28 3.96
N LEU A 29 -8.24 7.17 3.72
CA LEU A 29 -8.44 8.37 2.89
C LEU A 29 -8.45 8.01 1.41
N THR A 30 -7.53 7.16 0.97
CA THR A 30 -7.35 6.84 -0.43
C THR A 30 -8.12 5.60 -0.88
N THR A 31 -8.49 4.73 0.05
CA THR A 31 -9.28 3.52 -0.20
C THR A 31 -10.41 3.40 0.84
N PRO A 32 -11.50 4.17 0.70
CA PRO A 32 -12.59 4.17 1.66
C PRO A 32 -13.16 2.76 1.91
N GLY A 33 -13.43 2.44 3.18
CA GLY A 33 -13.98 1.13 3.59
C GLY A 33 -12.93 0.06 3.88
N VAL A 34 -11.63 0.37 3.75
CA VAL A 34 -10.59 -0.52 4.28
C VAL A 34 -10.56 -0.50 5.82
N LYS A 35 -10.24 -1.66 6.40
CA LYS A 35 -10.12 -1.83 7.86
C LYS A 35 -8.77 -1.38 8.43
N MET A 36 -7.87 -0.87 7.58
CA MET A 36 -6.54 -0.44 8.01
C MET A 36 -6.59 1.00 8.55
N GLU A 37 -6.86 1.11 9.85
CA GLU A 37 -7.02 2.38 10.57
C GLU A 37 -5.67 2.97 11.02
N THR A 38 -4.83 3.33 10.06
CA THR A 38 -3.53 3.97 10.30
C THR A 38 -3.49 5.37 9.69
N PRO A 39 -2.74 6.33 10.27
CA PRO A 39 -2.51 7.62 9.65
C PRO A 39 -1.74 7.55 8.31
N GLY A 40 -1.10 6.41 7.99
CA GLY A 40 -0.24 6.30 6.81
C GLY A 40 1.11 6.99 7.01
N VAL A 41 1.79 7.26 5.90
CA VAL A 41 3.10 7.92 5.82
C VAL A 41 2.96 9.12 4.89
N PRO A 42 2.62 10.32 5.38
CA PRO A 42 2.35 11.48 4.52
C PRO A 42 3.61 12.01 3.82
N ASP A 43 4.77 11.93 4.48
CA ASP A 43 6.04 12.34 3.88
C ASP A 43 6.39 11.44 2.69
N GLU A 44 6.62 12.08 1.54
CA GLU A 44 6.85 11.36 0.29
C GLU A 44 8.20 10.62 0.28
N THR A 45 9.24 11.20 0.88
CA THR A 45 10.57 10.60 0.91
C THR A 45 10.56 9.38 1.83
N GLU A 46 9.97 9.49 3.01
CA GLU A 46 9.82 8.37 3.93
C GLU A 46 8.98 7.24 3.32
N ARG A 47 7.89 7.57 2.63
CA ARG A 47 7.04 6.58 1.98
C ARG A 47 7.75 5.89 0.80
N ALA A 48 8.51 6.63 0.00
CA ALA A 48 9.33 6.06 -1.07
C ALA A 48 10.42 5.12 -0.50
N ASN A 49 11.07 5.51 0.58
CA ASN A 49 12.05 4.66 1.29
C ASN A 49 11.40 3.41 1.87
N LEU A 50 10.19 3.52 2.44
CA LEU A 50 9.42 2.38 2.91
C LEU A 50 9.10 1.41 1.76
N ILE A 51 8.63 1.91 0.62
CA ILE A 51 8.35 1.08 -0.57
C ILE A 51 9.63 0.40 -1.07
N ALA A 52 10.76 1.13 -1.09
CA ALA A 52 12.05 0.56 -1.45
C ALA A 52 12.47 -0.57 -0.50
N TYR A 53 12.24 -0.41 0.81
CA TYR A 53 12.46 -1.47 1.81
C TYR A 53 11.52 -2.66 1.59
N LEU A 54 10.21 -2.45 1.41
CA LEU A 54 9.26 -3.53 1.13
C LEU A 54 9.65 -4.33 -0.13
N ARG A 55 10.19 -3.64 -1.14
CA ARG A 55 10.71 -4.28 -2.36
C ARG A 55 11.86 -5.25 -2.06
N THR A 56 12.75 -4.96 -1.10
CA THR A 56 13.85 -5.88 -0.77
C THR A 56 13.37 -7.18 -0.10
N LEU A 57 12.17 -7.15 0.47
CA LEU A 57 11.51 -8.29 1.10
C LEU A 57 10.64 -9.11 0.15
N SER A 58 10.47 -8.67 -1.10
CA SER A 58 9.64 -9.37 -2.09
C SER A 58 10.42 -10.52 -2.74
N ASP A 59 9.82 -11.71 -2.77
CA ASP A 59 10.34 -12.85 -3.54
C ASP A 59 10.31 -12.60 -5.07
N LYS A 60 9.49 -11.64 -5.52
CA LYS A 60 9.31 -11.26 -6.92
C LYS A 60 9.22 -9.73 -7.03
N PRO A 61 10.32 -9.00 -6.83
CA PRO A 61 10.29 -7.55 -6.82
C PRO A 61 9.99 -7.01 -8.23
N MET A 62 9.07 -6.04 -8.32
CA MET A 62 8.81 -5.35 -9.59
C MET A 62 10.06 -4.57 -10.05
N PRO A 63 10.29 -4.43 -11.38
CA PRO A 63 11.37 -3.59 -11.88
C PRO A 63 11.16 -2.14 -11.43
N LEU A 64 12.22 -1.46 -11.02
CA LEU A 64 12.13 -0.04 -10.70
C LEU A 64 11.88 0.77 -11.99
N PRO A 65 11.10 1.87 -11.92
CA PRO A 65 10.94 2.80 -13.05
C PRO A 65 12.25 3.44 -13.49
#